data_AF-A0A6A6B7Y1-F1
#
_entry.id   AF-A0A6A6B7Y1-F1
#
_cell.length_a   1.000
_cell.length_b   1.000
_cell.length_c   1.000
_cell.angle_alpha   90.00
_cell.angle_beta   90.00
_cell.angle_gamma   90.00
#
_symmetry.space_group_name_H-M   'P 1'
#
loop_
_entity.id
_entity.type
_entity.pdbx_description
1 polymer ?
#
loop_
_entity_poly.entity_id
_entity_poly.type
_entity_poly.pdbx_seq_one_letter_code
_entity_poly.pdbx_strand_id
1 'polypeptide(L)'
;MTGVTYIPTQTPDESTFTSDRVALRSPIRLLIQDALVLFENLEYIPNVFLPNRTLKPLPGVDKSRIMSVRDTILTLNVLILELTIMVIAVPASLYLRGWQMCLFIAAVMMTIYLLELPMWGGLIVHSQIELEDSNKFGKERWHFINGIATNYDGLQTTCDRLAATFRRRIIGVHNRSYGVIGDVLECMIQRCFSYNTSDVRCTYEVLKLHILDPSVDKVVVIAHSQGGIIISLALDRMFAEMPSRALSKLEIYTFGSAASHFNNPLTHSSLTSLIHATSTPQTLLPRPTHVIPTIEHYANELDLVPRWGVVNSARHCTATRYAGRVFIAKGASGHLFNEHYLEPMFPLLTVSNKPDTSSPSDRGDYKKNKAGNNTPSAPEPDASISSAEDQVGADAEGSPVLQPLLPHSDAGQPKLSPFLDRMVDVDHETALRRAESVETQSALGEGAGKTVRQLSRLWMYVGGGEVNSREGL
;
A
#
# COMPACT_ATOMS: atom_id res chain seq x y z
N MET A 1 22.10 -12.30 -5.43
CA MET A 1 20.91 -11.43 -5.48
C MET A 1 19.84 -12.17 -6.24
N THR A 2 18.65 -12.33 -5.66
CA THR A 2 17.52 -12.97 -6.32
C THR A 2 17.01 -12.08 -7.44
N GLY A 3 16.71 -12.65 -8.61
CA GLY A 3 16.13 -11.90 -9.72
C GLY A 3 14.78 -11.31 -9.32
N VAL A 4 14.40 -10.17 -9.92
CA VAL A 4 13.10 -9.55 -9.68
C VAL A 4 12.21 -9.78 -10.90
N THR A 5 10.97 -10.19 -10.65
CA THR A 5 9.90 -10.10 -11.66
C THR A 5 9.12 -8.82 -11.45
N TYR A 6 8.84 -8.15 -12.56
CA TYR A 6 8.30 -6.81 -12.57
C TYR A 6 6.92 -6.85 -13.22
N ILE A 7 5.90 -6.38 -12.50
CA ILE A 7 4.59 -6.07 -13.07
C ILE A 7 4.55 -4.56 -13.27
N PRO A 8 4.50 -4.07 -14.53
CA PRO A 8 4.43 -2.64 -14.78
C PRO A 8 3.16 -2.03 -14.22
N THR A 9 3.15 -0.70 -14.10
CA THR A 9 1.94 0.04 -13.78
C THR A 9 0.89 -0.24 -14.84
N GLN A 10 -0.24 -0.77 -14.40
CA GLN A 10 -1.38 -1.07 -15.22
C GLN A 10 -1.90 0.26 -15.81
N THR A 11 -1.84 0.40 -17.14
CA THR A 11 -2.41 1.56 -17.84
C THR A 11 -3.84 1.26 -18.22
N PRO A 12 -4.76 2.23 -18.11
CA PRO A 12 -6.14 2.03 -18.53
C PRO A 12 -6.19 1.82 -20.05
N ASP A 13 -6.60 0.62 -20.46
CA ASP A 13 -7.14 0.37 -21.81
C ASP A 13 -8.63 0.79 -21.83
N GLU A 14 -9.18 1.19 -22.97
CA GLU A 14 -10.59 1.60 -23.12
C GLU A 14 -11.56 0.51 -22.62
N SER A 15 -11.19 -0.76 -22.76
CA SER A 15 -11.91 -1.93 -22.24
C SER A 15 -11.98 -1.99 -20.70
N THR A 16 -11.12 -1.24 -20.00
CA THR A 16 -11.02 -1.24 -18.53
C THR A 16 -12.06 -0.32 -17.88
N PHE A 17 -12.46 0.77 -18.56
CA PHE A 17 -13.48 1.70 -18.07
C PHE A 17 -14.89 1.10 -18.06
N THR A 18 -15.13 0.05 -18.85
CA THR A 18 -16.44 -0.59 -19.04
C THR A 18 -16.61 -1.91 -18.27
N SER A 19 -15.53 -2.41 -17.66
CA SER A 19 -15.47 -3.81 -17.19
C SER A 19 -15.64 -4.01 -15.68
N ASP A 20 -15.38 -2.99 -14.84
CA ASP A 20 -15.27 -3.26 -13.41
C ASP A 20 -16.62 -3.28 -12.67
N ARG A 21 -17.16 -4.49 -12.52
CA ARG A 21 -18.34 -4.80 -11.69
C ARG A 21 -17.97 -5.17 -10.25
N VAL A 22 -16.72 -5.02 -9.81
CA VAL A 22 -16.31 -5.40 -8.44
C VAL A 22 -16.88 -4.46 -7.39
N ALA A 23 -17.05 -3.16 -7.70
CA ALA A 23 -17.83 -2.24 -6.86
C ALA A 23 -19.31 -2.66 -6.71
N LEU A 24 -19.82 -3.51 -7.61
CA LEU A 24 -21.17 -4.09 -7.56
C LEU A 24 -21.20 -5.44 -6.84
N ARG A 25 -20.06 -6.01 -6.43
CA ARG A 25 -20.02 -7.27 -5.68
C ARG A 25 -20.36 -7.00 -4.23
N SER A 26 -21.19 -7.85 -3.64
CA SER A 26 -21.48 -7.76 -2.20
C SER A 26 -20.20 -8.01 -1.38
N PRO A 27 -19.99 -7.27 -0.27
CA PRO A 27 -18.85 -7.48 0.62
C PRO A 27 -18.71 -8.94 1.11
N ILE A 28 -19.84 -9.63 1.30
CA ILE A 28 -19.84 -11.05 1.71
C ILE A 28 -19.27 -11.95 0.61
N ARG A 29 -19.56 -11.67 -0.67
CA ARG A 29 -18.98 -12.43 -1.78
C ARG A 29 -17.48 -12.20 -1.87
N LEU A 30 -17.03 -10.96 -1.65
CA LEU A 30 -15.60 -10.63 -1.58
C LEU A 30 -14.92 -11.38 -0.43
N LEU A 31 -15.57 -11.42 0.74
CA LEU A 31 -15.08 -12.15 1.92
C LEU A 31 -14.90 -13.65 1.63
N ILE A 32 -15.89 -14.29 0.99
CA ILE A 32 -15.80 -15.72 0.63
C ILE A 32 -14.67 -15.93 -0.38
N GLN A 33 -14.57 -15.09 -1.40
CA GLN A 33 -13.52 -15.22 -2.42
C GLN A 33 -12.13 -15.02 -1.80
N ASP A 34 -11.93 -14.00 -0.97
CA ASP A 34 -10.66 -13.76 -0.29
C ASP A 34 -10.33 -14.86 0.72
N ALA A 35 -11.33 -15.45 1.39
CA ALA A 35 -11.12 -16.60 2.24
C ALA A 35 -10.61 -17.80 1.43
N LEU A 36 -11.22 -18.11 0.27
CA LEU A 36 -10.79 -19.20 -0.60
C LEU A 36 -9.34 -18.99 -1.08
N VAL A 37 -9.00 -17.79 -1.54
CA VAL A 37 -7.61 -17.47 -1.95
C VAL A 37 -6.64 -17.62 -0.77
N LEU A 38 -7.04 -17.22 0.44
CA LEU A 38 -6.23 -17.43 1.63
C LEU A 38 -6.02 -18.93 1.92
N PHE A 39 -7.09 -19.74 1.83
CA PHE A 39 -7.04 -21.20 2.01
C PHE A 39 -6.12 -21.88 0.99
N GLU A 40 -6.15 -21.46 -0.28
CA GLU A 40 -5.27 -21.97 -1.33
C GLU A 40 -3.79 -21.69 -1.06
N ASN A 41 -3.47 -20.61 -0.34
CA ASN A 41 -2.09 -20.23 -0.05
C ASN A 41 -1.61 -20.69 1.34
N LEU A 42 -2.37 -21.46 2.12
CA LEU A 42 -1.96 -21.89 3.47
C LEU A 42 -0.66 -22.69 3.50
N GLU A 43 -0.27 -23.32 2.38
CA GLU A 43 1.03 -24.00 2.25
C GLU A 43 2.22 -23.06 2.49
N TYR A 44 2.04 -21.74 2.31
CA TYR A 44 3.08 -20.72 2.53
C TYR A 44 3.14 -20.21 3.98
N ILE A 45 2.30 -20.70 4.90
CA ILE A 45 2.37 -20.29 6.32
C ILE A 45 3.77 -20.47 6.93
N PRO A 46 4.46 -21.61 6.76
CA PRO A 46 5.82 -21.77 7.31
C PRO A 46 6.80 -20.72 6.76
N ASN A 47 6.58 -20.28 5.51
CA ASN A 47 7.41 -19.29 4.83
C ASN A 47 7.20 -17.87 5.36
N VAL A 48 6.20 -17.60 6.19
CA VAL A 48 6.02 -16.29 6.85
C VAL A 48 7.22 -16.00 7.77
N PHE A 49 7.72 -17.02 8.47
CA PHE A 49 8.81 -16.90 9.44
C PHE A 49 10.18 -17.34 8.89
N LEU A 50 10.21 -18.00 7.73
CA LEU A 50 11.42 -18.53 7.12
C LEU A 50 11.87 -17.68 5.91
N PRO A 51 13.19 -17.49 5.72
CA PRO A 51 14.29 -18.03 6.52
C PRO A 51 14.51 -17.22 7.80
N ASN A 52 14.81 -17.89 8.92
CA ASN A 52 15.18 -17.19 10.14
C ASN A 52 16.48 -16.38 9.91
N ARG A 53 16.37 -15.05 9.95
CA ARG A 53 17.48 -14.13 9.72
C ARG A 53 17.69 -13.27 10.95
N THR A 54 18.91 -13.32 11.47
CA THR A 54 19.31 -12.42 12.55
C THR A 54 19.62 -11.04 11.96
N LEU A 55 18.88 -10.03 12.41
CA LEU A 55 19.17 -8.65 12.05
C LEU A 55 20.49 -8.18 12.64
N LYS A 56 21.25 -7.42 11.86
CA LYS A 56 22.42 -6.71 12.39
C LYS A 56 21.96 -5.68 13.43
N PRO A 57 22.63 -5.56 14.58
CA PRO A 57 22.28 -4.55 15.57
C PRO A 57 22.46 -3.15 14.97
N LEU A 58 21.57 -2.22 15.33
CA LEU A 58 21.78 -0.82 14.97
C LEU A 58 22.81 -0.19 15.92
N PRO A 59 23.83 0.51 15.39
CA PRO A 59 24.73 1.31 16.23
C PRO A 59 23.93 2.37 17.01
N GLY A 60 24.18 2.47 18.32
CA GLY A 60 23.56 3.50 19.17
C GLY A 60 22.12 3.20 19.64
N VAL A 61 21.53 2.06 19.27
CA VAL A 61 20.22 1.63 19.77
C VAL A 61 20.41 0.51 20.79
N ASP A 62 19.88 0.71 22.00
CA ASP A 62 19.98 -0.28 23.08
C ASP A 62 19.35 -1.62 22.69
N LYS A 63 20.08 -2.72 22.90
CA LYS A 63 19.59 -4.09 22.64
C LYS A 63 18.36 -4.47 23.47
N SER A 64 18.12 -3.80 24.60
CA SER A 64 16.91 -3.98 25.42
C SER A 64 15.62 -3.56 24.71
N ARG A 65 15.71 -2.85 23.57
CA ARG A 65 14.58 -2.47 22.70
C ARG A 65 14.28 -3.46 21.59
N ILE A 66 15.12 -4.48 21.39
CA ILE A 66 14.79 -5.61 20.51
C ILE A 66 13.68 -6.38 21.22
N MET A 67 12.54 -6.60 20.54
CA MET A 67 11.30 -7.23 21.06
C MET A 67 11.53 -7.89 22.41
N SER A 68 11.10 -7.21 23.47
CA SER A 68 11.28 -7.70 24.83
C SER A 68 10.81 -9.15 24.90
N VAL A 69 11.62 -10.06 25.46
CA VAL A 69 11.24 -11.47 25.62
C VAL A 69 9.86 -11.59 26.28
N ARG A 70 9.53 -10.63 27.16
CA ARG A 70 8.21 -10.46 27.75
C ARG A 70 7.11 -10.34 26.69
N ASP A 71 7.28 -9.47 25.71
CA ASP A 71 6.26 -9.19 24.69
C ASP A 71 6.09 -10.38 23.76
N THR A 72 7.18 -11.04 23.36
CA THR A 72 7.10 -12.30 22.60
C THR A 72 6.33 -13.37 23.37
N ILE A 73 6.59 -13.50 24.68
CA ILE A 73 5.86 -14.43 25.54
C ILE A 73 4.38 -14.03 25.64
N LEU A 74 4.07 -12.75 25.82
CA LEU A 74 2.69 -12.26 25.89
C LEU A 74 1.93 -12.53 24.59
N THR A 75 2.50 -12.17 23.43
CA THR A 75 1.91 -12.47 22.11
C THR A 75 1.68 -13.97 21.92
N LEU A 76 2.61 -14.83 22.33
CA LEU A 76 2.42 -16.28 22.25
C LEU A 76 1.29 -16.78 23.17
N ASN A 77 1.19 -16.23 24.38
CA ASN A 77 0.10 -16.58 25.30
C ASN A 77 -1.26 -16.11 24.77
N VAL A 78 -1.33 -14.90 24.19
CA VAL A 78 -2.54 -14.40 23.54
C VAL A 78 -2.92 -15.31 22.37
N LEU A 79 -1.98 -15.70 21.51
CA LEU A 79 -2.24 -16.63 20.41
C LEU A 79 -2.80 -17.98 20.90
N ILE A 80 -2.22 -18.58 21.95
CA ILE A 80 -2.71 -19.83 22.54
C ILE A 80 -4.13 -19.64 23.11
N LEU A 81 -4.38 -18.50 23.77
CA LEU A 81 -5.68 -18.15 24.30
C LEU A 81 -6.72 -17.99 23.17
N GLU A 82 -6.39 -17.28 22.09
CA GLU A 82 -7.28 -17.09 20.93
C GLU A 82 -7.62 -18.44 20.25
N LEU A 83 -6.63 -19.32 20.07
CA LEU A 83 -6.84 -20.67 19.55
C LEU A 83 -7.76 -21.50 20.46
N THR A 84 -7.56 -21.39 21.78
CA THR A 84 -8.41 -22.07 22.77
C THR A 84 -9.84 -21.52 22.73
N ILE A 85 -10.00 -20.20 22.65
CA ILE A 85 -11.30 -19.53 22.56
C ILE A 85 -12.02 -19.94 21.27
N MET A 86 -11.32 -20.04 20.13
CA MET A 86 -11.93 -20.54 18.88
C MET A 86 -12.53 -21.95 19.06
N VAL A 87 -11.81 -22.86 19.71
CA VAL A 87 -12.31 -24.23 19.96
C VAL A 87 -13.51 -24.23 20.91
N ILE A 88 -13.52 -23.34 21.91
CA ILE A 88 -14.63 -23.20 22.87
C ILE A 88 -15.83 -22.45 22.27
N ALA A 89 -15.60 -21.53 21.34
CA ALA A 89 -16.65 -20.71 20.73
C ALA A 89 -17.68 -21.57 19.96
N VAL A 90 -17.24 -22.65 19.32
CA VAL A 90 -18.12 -23.59 18.59
C VAL A 90 -19.16 -24.24 19.52
N PRO A 91 -18.80 -25.00 20.57
CA PRO A 91 -19.78 -25.55 21.50
C PRO A 91 -20.56 -24.42 22.22
N ALA A 92 -19.91 -23.32 22.60
CA ALA A 92 -20.61 -22.19 23.21
C ALA A 92 -21.74 -21.66 22.32
N SER A 93 -21.56 -21.63 21.00
CA SER A 93 -22.59 -21.19 20.06
C SER A 93 -23.80 -22.13 19.95
N LEU A 94 -23.63 -23.41 20.29
CA LEU A 94 -24.69 -24.39 20.27
C LEU A 94 -25.48 -24.43 21.58
N TYR A 95 -24.83 -24.14 22.72
CA TYR A 95 -25.42 -24.27 24.05
C TYR A 95 -25.91 -22.94 24.66
N LEU A 96 -25.26 -21.81 24.35
CA LEU A 96 -25.60 -20.52 24.92
C LEU A 96 -26.76 -19.85 24.18
N ARG A 97 -27.68 -19.23 24.93
CA ARG A 97 -28.70 -18.35 24.35
C ARG A 97 -28.06 -17.06 23.82
N GLY A 98 -28.71 -16.40 22.87
CA GLY A 98 -28.14 -15.23 22.17
C GLY A 98 -27.50 -14.17 23.08
N TRP A 99 -28.19 -13.75 24.15
CA TRP A 99 -27.62 -12.75 25.08
C TRP A 99 -26.41 -13.28 25.88
N GLN A 100 -26.39 -14.57 26.22
CA GLN A 100 -25.26 -15.21 26.90
C GLN A 100 -24.05 -15.28 25.97
N MET A 101 -24.29 -15.55 24.68
CA MET A 101 -23.25 -15.47 23.65
C MET A 101 -22.69 -14.06 23.52
N CYS A 102 -23.53 -13.02 23.51
CA CYS A 102 -23.06 -11.64 23.50
C CYS A 102 -22.17 -11.32 24.72
N LEU A 103 -22.54 -11.79 25.92
CA LEU A 103 -21.71 -11.62 27.12
C LEU A 103 -20.40 -12.40 27.04
N PHE A 104 -20.42 -13.62 26.51
CA PHE A 104 -19.23 -14.43 26.29
C PHE A 104 -18.26 -13.72 25.33
N ILE A 105 -18.74 -13.24 24.19
CA ILE A 105 -17.94 -12.49 23.21
C ILE A 105 -17.38 -11.22 23.87
N ALA A 106 -18.20 -10.47 24.60
CA ALA A 106 -17.76 -9.26 25.29
C ALA A 106 -16.66 -9.55 26.32
N ALA A 107 -16.78 -10.64 27.09
CA ALA A 107 -15.77 -11.06 28.05
C ALA A 107 -14.46 -11.49 27.38
N VAL A 108 -14.55 -12.22 26.26
CA VAL A 108 -13.40 -12.60 25.43
C VAL A 108 -12.67 -11.35 24.91
N MET A 109 -13.41 -10.43 24.28
CA MET A 109 -12.84 -9.20 23.72
C MET A 109 -12.22 -8.34 24.82
N MET A 110 -12.86 -8.22 25.98
CA MET A 110 -12.31 -7.52 27.14
C MET A 110 -11.03 -8.18 27.65
N THR A 111 -10.97 -9.51 27.69
CA THR A 111 -9.78 -10.24 28.16
C THR A 111 -8.60 -10.02 27.21
N ILE A 112 -8.81 -10.17 25.90
CA ILE A 112 -7.78 -9.90 24.88
C ILE A 112 -7.32 -8.44 24.97
N TYR A 113 -8.25 -7.49 25.06
CA TYR A 113 -7.96 -6.07 25.22
C TYR A 113 -7.04 -5.80 26.42
N LEU A 114 -7.33 -6.40 27.58
CA LEU A 114 -6.54 -6.21 28.80
C LEU A 114 -5.14 -6.83 28.70
N LEU A 115 -4.99 -7.95 27.97
CA LEU A 115 -3.71 -8.62 27.76
C LEU A 115 -2.82 -7.89 26.75
N GLU A 116 -3.42 -7.24 25.75
CA GLU A 116 -2.72 -6.45 24.72
C GLU A 116 -2.36 -5.04 25.20
N LEU A 117 -3.13 -4.48 26.15
CA LEU A 117 -2.93 -3.13 26.70
C LEU A 117 -1.47 -2.79 27.08
N PRO A 118 -0.68 -3.68 27.72
CA PRO A 118 0.73 -3.41 28.07
C PRO A 118 1.69 -3.36 26.87
N MET A 119 1.31 -3.97 25.74
CA MET A 119 2.09 -3.98 24.50
C MET A 119 1.74 -2.80 23.59
N TRP A 120 0.62 -2.15 23.85
CA TRP A 120 0.24 -0.92 23.19
C TRP A 120 1.04 0.27 23.72
N GLY A 121 1.35 1.18 22.82
CA GLY A 121 1.93 2.48 23.16
C GLY A 121 1.22 3.59 22.39
N GLY A 122 1.96 4.67 22.09
CA GLY A 122 1.46 5.76 21.27
C GLY A 122 0.92 5.27 19.92
N LEU A 123 -0.17 5.89 19.44
CA LEU A 123 -0.65 5.68 18.07
C LEU A 123 0.30 6.29 17.05
N ILE A 124 1.04 7.33 17.45
CA ILE A 124 2.10 7.96 16.67
C ILE A 124 3.42 7.76 17.38
N VAL A 125 4.42 7.33 16.63
CA VAL A 125 5.76 7.02 17.11
C VAL A 125 6.75 7.80 16.25
N HIS A 126 7.80 8.35 16.85
CA HIS A 126 8.85 9.03 16.12
C HIS A 126 10.14 8.24 16.21
N SER A 127 10.89 8.14 15.11
CA SER A 127 12.24 7.57 15.12
C SER A 127 13.12 8.33 16.11
N GLN A 128 13.86 7.61 16.96
CA GLN A 128 14.66 8.16 18.06
C GLN A 128 16.17 8.21 17.75
N ILE A 129 16.57 7.83 16.54
CA ILE A 129 17.98 7.89 16.13
C ILE A 129 18.43 9.33 15.93
N GLU A 130 19.61 9.65 16.45
CA GLU A 130 20.31 10.88 16.13
C GLU A 130 20.89 10.83 14.72
N LEU A 131 20.33 11.63 13.83
CA LEU A 131 20.81 11.78 12.47
C LEU A 131 21.57 13.11 12.39
N GLU A 132 22.89 13.04 12.17
CA GLU A 132 23.76 14.23 11.99
C GLU A 132 23.20 15.19 10.91
N ASP A 133 22.61 14.63 9.85
CA ASP A 133 22.02 15.38 8.74
C ASP A 133 20.51 15.66 8.89
N SER A 134 19.93 15.55 10.10
CA SER A 134 18.46 15.56 10.26
C SER A 134 17.77 16.82 9.73
N ASN A 135 18.45 17.97 9.74
CA ASN A 135 17.90 19.23 9.24
C ASN A 135 17.97 19.36 7.71
N LYS A 136 18.77 18.53 7.02
CA LYS A 136 18.96 18.59 5.57
C LYS A 136 17.66 18.36 4.81
N PHE A 137 16.79 17.50 5.34
CA PHE A 137 15.53 17.09 4.71
C PHE A 137 14.30 17.69 5.40
N GLY A 138 14.40 18.92 5.91
CA GLY A 138 13.35 19.58 6.69
C GLY A 138 12.00 19.74 5.96
N LYS A 139 11.98 19.67 4.63
CA LYS A 139 10.77 19.75 3.79
C LYS A 139 10.17 18.40 3.40
N GLU A 140 10.80 17.30 3.79
CA GLU A 140 10.27 15.95 3.58
C GLU A 140 9.60 15.45 4.87
N ARG A 141 8.52 14.70 4.75
CA ARG A 141 7.88 13.98 5.86
C ARG A 141 7.74 12.52 5.50
N TRP A 142 8.31 11.64 6.31
CA TRP A 142 8.33 10.21 6.06
C TRP A 142 7.48 9.48 7.09
N HIS A 143 6.62 8.60 6.63
CA HIS A 143 5.67 7.85 7.43
C HIS A 143 5.89 6.36 7.28
N PHE A 144 5.68 5.62 8.37
CA PHE A 144 5.67 4.16 8.35
C PHE A 144 4.37 3.64 8.97
N ILE A 145 3.74 2.64 8.35
CA ILE A 145 2.53 1.99 8.86
C ILE A 145 2.83 0.49 8.97
N ASN A 146 2.78 -0.05 10.19
CA ASN A 146 3.07 -1.46 10.45
C ASN A 146 1.91 -2.40 10.07
N GLY A 147 2.24 -3.68 10.04
CA GLY A 147 1.29 -4.78 9.88
C GLY A 147 0.69 -5.27 11.20
N ILE A 148 0.15 -6.48 11.16
CA ILE A 148 -0.43 -7.19 12.30
C ILE A 148 0.63 -7.66 13.30
N ALA A 149 0.18 -8.07 14.48
CA ALA A 149 0.98 -8.73 15.51
C ALA A 149 2.29 -7.98 15.85
N THR A 150 2.26 -6.65 15.71
CA THR A 150 3.40 -5.78 15.97
C THR A 150 3.11 -4.99 17.25
N ASN A 151 4.01 -5.08 18.22
CA ASN A 151 3.97 -4.28 19.43
C ASN A 151 4.64 -2.92 19.23
N TYR A 152 4.51 -2.06 20.24
CA TYR A 152 5.12 -0.72 20.23
C TYR A 152 6.65 -0.75 20.00
N ASP A 153 7.37 -1.64 20.68
CA ASP A 153 8.83 -1.74 20.57
C ASP A 153 9.28 -2.23 19.19
N GLY A 154 8.53 -3.15 18.57
CA GLY A 154 8.74 -3.62 17.21
C GLY A 154 8.52 -2.51 16.18
N LEU A 155 7.48 -1.69 16.35
CA LEU A 155 7.24 -0.51 15.53
C LEU A 155 8.37 0.52 15.69
N GLN A 156 8.76 0.86 16.92
CA GLN A 156 9.84 1.80 17.19
C GLN A 156 11.15 1.33 16.56
N THR A 157 11.51 0.06 16.75
CA THR A 157 12.69 -0.55 16.14
C THR A 157 12.65 -0.40 14.63
N THR A 158 11.50 -0.67 14.00
CA THR A 158 11.34 -0.54 12.55
C THR A 158 11.49 0.91 12.07
N CYS A 159 10.88 1.86 12.77
CA CYS A 159 11.02 3.30 12.48
C CYS A 159 12.48 3.74 12.57
N ASP A 160 13.20 3.27 13.58
CA ASP A 160 14.62 3.52 13.77
C ASP A 160 15.44 2.91 12.62
N ARG A 161 15.19 1.65 12.24
CA ARG A 161 15.86 1.04 11.08
C ARG A 161 15.65 1.81 9.80
N LEU A 162 14.42 2.20 9.51
CA LEU A 162 14.09 3.00 8.34
C LEU A 162 14.79 4.36 8.38
N ALA A 163 14.83 5.00 9.55
CA ALA A 163 15.53 6.27 9.72
C ALA A 163 17.03 6.14 9.46
N ALA A 164 17.65 5.05 9.93
CA ALA A 164 19.06 4.77 9.66
C ALA A 164 19.33 4.43 8.18
N THR A 165 18.45 3.64 7.54
CA THR A 165 18.60 3.24 6.12
C THR A 165 18.47 4.43 5.18
N PHE A 166 17.45 5.25 5.37
CA PHE A 166 17.14 6.35 4.45
C PHE A 166 17.71 7.70 4.90
N ARG A 167 18.22 7.82 6.13
CA ARG A 167 18.70 9.07 6.74
C ARG A 167 17.63 10.17 6.82
N ARG A 168 16.36 9.79 7.03
CA ARG A 168 15.24 10.71 7.29
C ARG A 168 14.55 10.35 8.59
N ARG A 169 13.94 11.33 9.27
CA ARG A 169 13.09 11.08 10.44
C ARG A 169 11.81 10.37 10.00
N ILE A 170 11.46 9.28 10.67
CA ILE A 170 10.27 8.47 10.37
C ILE A 170 9.20 8.70 11.43
N ILE A 171 7.96 8.89 10.98
CA ILE A 171 6.76 8.98 11.82
C ILE A 171 5.97 7.69 11.63
N GLY A 172 6.03 6.79 12.61
CA GLY A 172 5.26 5.56 12.65
C GLY A 172 3.80 5.81 13.04
N VAL A 173 2.87 5.22 12.30
CA VAL A 173 1.46 5.06 12.68
C VAL A 173 1.28 3.63 13.15
N HIS A 174 0.87 3.48 14.41
CA HIS A 174 0.78 2.19 15.07
C HIS A 174 -0.56 1.52 14.77
N ASN A 175 -0.53 0.49 13.92
CA ASN A 175 -1.61 -0.49 13.81
C ASN A 175 -1.56 -1.40 15.05
N ARG A 176 -2.46 -1.19 16.00
CA ARG A 176 -2.41 -1.90 17.30
C ARG A 176 -2.97 -3.31 17.14
N SER A 177 -2.20 -4.29 17.61
CA SER A 177 -2.59 -5.70 17.60
C SER A 177 -3.69 -5.99 18.62
N TYR A 178 -4.63 -6.84 18.23
CA TYR A 178 -5.61 -7.51 19.10
C TYR A 178 -5.36 -9.01 19.18
N GLY A 179 -4.13 -9.45 18.91
CA GLY A 179 -3.77 -10.85 18.75
C GLY A 179 -3.76 -11.26 17.28
N VAL A 180 -3.07 -12.35 16.95
CA VAL A 180 -2.87 -12.76 15.56
C VAL A 180 -4.20 -13.11 14.89
N ILE A 181 -5.09 -13.80 15.61
CA ILE A 181 -6.38 -14.23 15.05
C ILE A 181 -7.31 -13.01 14.93
N GLY A 182 -7.39 -12.19 15.98
CA GLY A 182 -8.13 -10.93 15.96
C GLY A 182 -7.71 -10.03 14.80
N ASP A 183 -6.42 -9.86 14.60
CA ASP A 183 -5.85 -9.06 13.53
C ASP A 183 -6.17 -9.60 12.13
N VAL A 184 -6.07 -10.93 11.91
CA VAL A 184 -6.43 -11.53 10.62
C VAL A 184 -7.92 -11.31 10.31
N LEU A 185 -8.80 -11.44 11.31
CA LEU A 185 -10.22 -11.16 11.15
C LEU A 185 -10.48 -9.67 10.85
N GLU A 186 -9.84 -8.75 11.58
CA GLU A 186 -9.95 -7.32 11.33
C GLU A 186 -9.45 -6.98 9.92
N CYS A 187 -8.31 -7.53 9.51
CA CYS A 187 -7.73 -7.39 8.19
C CYS A 187 -8.72 -7.82 7.08
N MET A 188 -9.37 -8.98 7.23
CA MET A 188 -10.41 -9.43 6.29
C MET A 188 -11.61 -8.47 6.26
N ILE A 189 -12.08 -7.98 7.42
CA ILE A 189 -13.20 -7.05 7.51
C ILE A 189 -12.84 -5.71 6.83
N GLN A 190 -11.70 -5.11 7.17
CA GLN A 190 -11.22 -3.88 6.54
C GLN A 190 -11.14 -4.01 5.02
N ARG A 191 -10.54 -5.11 4.53
CA ARG A 191 -10.33 -5.38 3.12
C ARG A 191 -11.62 -5.61 2.34
N CYS A 192 -12.59 -6.32 2.93
CA CYS A 192 -13.83 -6.72 2.22
C CYS A 192 -14.98 -5.71 2.38
N PHE A 193 -15.04 -5.01 3.52
CA PHE A 193 -16.11 -4.07 3.86
C PHE A 193 -15.68 -2.60 3.79
N SER A 194 -14.41 -2.31 3.46
CA SER A 194 -13.84 -0.96 3.50
C SER A 194 -14.04 -0.29 4.86
N TYR A 195 -13.89 -1.08 5.93
CA TYR A 195 -14.13 -0.61 7.29
C TYR A 195 -12.98 0.29 7.77
N ASN A 196 -13.28 1.56 8.00
CA ASN A 196 -12.29 2.55 8.45
C ASN A 196 -12.05 2.42 9.96
N THR A 197 -11.04 1.63 10.36
CA THR A 197 -10.64 1.48 11.77
C THR A 197 -9.99 2.76 12.34
N SER A 198 -9.62 2.74 13.63
CA SER A 198 -8.86 3.84 14.25
C SER A 198 -7.60 4.18 13.48
N ASP A 199 -6.93 3.17 12.92
CA ASP A 199 -5.58 3.31 12.39
C ASP A 199 -5.63 3.86 10.96
N VAL A 200 -6.70 3.54 10.22
CA VAL A 200 -7.05 4.22 8.96
C VAL A 200 -7.33 5.70 9.19
N ARG A 201 -8.14 6.03 10.21
CA ARG A 201 -8.48 7.43 10.54
C ARG A 201 -7.23 8.21 10.99
N CYS A 202 -6.40 7.60 11.83
CA CYS A 202 -5.14 8.17 12.31
C CYS A 202 -4.19 8.44 11.14
N THR A 203 -4.00 7.45 10.25
CA THR A 203 -3.20 7.58 9.02
C THR A 203 -3.70 8.72 8.16
N TYR A 204 -5.02 8.78 7.91
CA TYR A 204 -5.64 9.85 7.13
C TYR A 204 -5.35 11.24 7.72
N GLU A 205 -5.58 11.44 9.02
CA GLU A 205 -5.39 12.74 9.67
C GLU A 205 -3.92 13.19 9.65
N VAL A 206 -2.98 12.30 9.98
CA VAL A 206 -1.55 12.65 10.02
C VAL A 206 -1.01 12.98 8.63
N LEU A 207 -1.39 12.20 7.62
CA LEU A 207 -0.98 12.48 6.24
C LEU A 207 -1.63 13.76 5.72
N LYS A 208 -2.91 14.00 6.02
CA LYS A 208 -3.62 15.24 5.66
C LYS A 208 -2.87 16.47 6.14
N LEU A 209 -2.45 16.48 7.41
CA LEU A 209 -1.73 17.60 8.01
C LEU A 209 -0.43 17.91 7.25
N HIS A 210 0.37 16.90 6.91
CA HIS A 210 1.64 17.12 6.21
C HIS A 210 1.48 17.39 4.71
N ILE A 211 0.48 16.82 4.07
CA ILE A 211 0.20 17.06 2.65
C ILE A 211 -0.25 18.50 2.41
N LEU A 212 -1.11 19.02 3.30
CA LEU A 212 -1.63 20.39 3.22
C LEU A 212 -0.67 21.46 3.75
N ASP A 213 0.38 21.07 4.49
CA ASP A 213 1.42 21.99 4.96
C ASP A 213 2.19 22.61 3.77
N PRO A 214 2.20 23.95 3.61
CA PRO A 214 2.92 24.60 2.52
C PRO A 214 4.45 24.53 2.65
N SER A 215 4.97 24.22 3.84
CA SER A 215 6.42 24.05 4.08
C SER A 215 6.94 22.66 3.69
N VAL A 216 6.04 21.72 3.44
CA VAL A 216 6.34 20.34 3.07
C VAL A 216 6.19 20.17 1.56
N ASP A 217 7.28 19.78 0.90
CA ASP A 217 7.32 19.58 -0.56
C ASP A 217 7.05 18.11 -0.93
N LYS A 218 7.31 17.17 0.00
CA LYS A 218 7.22 15.73 -0.25
C LYS A 218 6.78 14.96 0.99
N VAL A 219 5.84 14.03 0.81
CA VAL A 219 5.39 13.10 1.84
C VAL A 219 5.62 11.68 1.36
N VAL A 220 6.50 10.94 2.02
CA VAL A 220 6.81 9.54 1.68
C VAL A 220 6.09 8.63 2.67
N VAL A 221 5.35 7.64 2.17
CA VAL A 221 4.63 6.67 3.00
C VAL A 221 5.15 5.27 2.72
N ILE A 222 5.64 4.62 3.76
CA ILE A 222 6.05 3.22 3.73
C ILE A 222 5.01 2.41 4.52
N ALA A 223 4.52 1.32 3.96
CA ALA A 223 3.56 0.47 4.63
C ALA A 223 3.93 -1.02 4.52
N HIS A 224 3.66 -1.81 5.55
CA HIS A 224 3.93 -3.24 5.56
C HIS A 224 2.67 -4.06 5.83
N SER A 225 2.47 -5.16 5.12
CA SER A 225 1.38 -6.12 5.39
C SER A 225 -0.01 -5.45 5.39
N GLN A 226 -0.79 -5.54 6.48
CA GLN A 226 -2.08 -4.84 6.67
C GLN A 226 -1.94 -3.31 6.56
N GLY A 227 -0.77 -2.73 6.85
CA GLY A 227 -0.50 -1.32 6.59
C GLY A 227 -0.80 -0.90 5.15
N GLY A 228 -0.68 -1.82 4.19
CA GLY A 228 -1.08 -1.62 2.80
C GLY A 228 -2.60 -1.39 2.63
N ILE A 229 -3.43 -2.15 3.36
CA ILE A 229 -4.89 -1.94 3.40
C ILE A 229 -5.18 -0.57 4.03
N ILE A 230 -4.55 -0.29 5.17
CA ILE A 230 -4.75 0.96 5.93
C ILE A 230 -4.50 2.19 5.04
N ILE A 231 -3.36 2.22 4.33
CA ILE A 231 -3.06 3.34 3.44
C ILE A 231 -4.00 3.37 2.23
N SER A 232 -4.37 2.23 1.64
CA SER A 232 -5.29 2.22 0.49
C SER A 232 -6.66 2.83 0.84
N LEU A 233 -7.22 2.50 2.01
CA LEU A 233 -8.49 3.07 2.49
C LEU A 233 -8.36 4.54 2.87
N ALA A 234 -7.22 4.94 3.48
CA ALA A 234 -6.96 6.34 3.76
C ALA A 234 -6.92 7.16 2.45
N LEU A 235 -6.25 6.66 1.41
CA LEU A 235 -6.17 7.31 0.10
C LEU A 235 -7.53 7.44 -0.58
N ASP A 236 -8.38 6.41 -0.54
CA ASP A 236 -9.74 6.48 -1.11
C ASP A 236 -10.51 7.67 -0.54
N ARG A 237 -10.38 7.92 0.78
CA ARG A 237 -10.95 9.09 1.43
C ARG A 237 -10.25 10.39 1.02
N MET A 238 -8.92 10.38 0.90
CA MET A 238 -8.16 11.55 0.48
C MET A 238 -8.51 12.01 -0.93
N PHE A 239 -8.70 11.08 -1.88
CA PHE A 239 -9.09 11.43 -3.26
C PHE A 239 -10.47 12.10 -3.34
N ALA A 240 -11.36 11.81 -2.37
CA ALA A 240 -12.67 12.44 -2.29
C ALA A 240 -12.62 13.85 -1.64
N GLU A 241 -11.65 14.10 -0.75
CA GLU A 241 -11.64 15.30 0.10
C GLU A 241 -10.53 16.32 -0.25
N MET A 242 -9.47 15.92 -0.96
CA MET A 242 -8.27 16.74 -1.16
C MET A 242 -8.02 17.09 -2.63
N PRO A 243 -7.45 18.27 -2.92
CA PRO A 243 -7.08 18.64 -4.28
C PRO A 243 -5.93 17.78 -4.79
N SER A 244 -5.97 17.37 -6.06
CA SER A 244 -4.95 16.52 -6.69
C SER A 244 -3.52 17.08 -6.56
N ARG A 245 -3.37 18.42 -6.56
CA ARG A 245 -2.08 19.09 -6.38
C ARG A 245 -1.47 18.86 -4.99
N ALA A 246 -2.28 18.70 -3.95
CA ALA A 246 -1.76 18.37 -2.63
C ALA A 246 -1.30 16.91 -2.61
N LEU A 247 -2.13 16.00 -3.15
CA LEU A 247 -1.81 14.58 -3.24
C LEU A 247 -0.62 14.26 -4.14
N SER A 248 -0.27 15.14 -5.09
CA SER A 248 0.94 14.97 -5.90
C SER A 248 2.25 15.08 -5.13
N LYS A 249 2.22 15.51 -3.85
CA LYS A 249 3.38 15.46 -2.94
C LYS A 249 3.70 14.04 -2.44
N LEU A 250 2.79 13.08 -2.64
CA LEU A 250 2.92 11.72 -2.10
C LEU A 250 3.85 10.84 -2.94
N GLU A 251 4.68 10.06 -2.26
CA GLU A 251 5.33 8.85 -2.80
C GLU A 251 5.00 7.68 -1.88
N ILE A 252 4.58 6.54 -2.45
CA ILE A 252 4.07 5.41 -1.67
C ILE A 252 4.86 4.13 -1.97
N TYR A 253 5.25 3.45 -0.90
CA TYR A 253 6.03 2.22 -0.94
C TYR A 253 5.40 1.19 -0.02
N THR A 254 4.98 0.05 -0.56
CA THR A 254 4.38 -1.01 0.27
C THR A 254 5.19 -2.30 0.21
N PHE A 255 5.23 -3.04 1.31
CA PHE A 255 6.03 -4.25 1.46
C PHE A 255 5.14 -5.39 1.96
N GLY A 256 5.12 -6.51 1.24
CA GLY A 256 4.25 -7.64 1.58
C GLY A 256 2.77 -7.26 1.70
N SER A 257 2.29 -6.29 0.91
CA SER A 257 0.99 -5.65 1.09
C SER A 257 -0.18 -6.63 1.01
N ALA A 258 -1.06 -6.56 2.01
CA ALA A 258 -2.32 -7.31 2.08
C ALA A 258 -3.49 -6.62 1.33
N ALA A 259 -3.25 -5.47 0.69
CA ALA A 259 -4.33 -4.70 0.05
C ALA A 259 -4.93 -5.44 -1.16
N SER A 260 -6.25 -5.34 -1.34
CA SER A 260 -6.99 -5.84 -2.52
C SER A 260 -7.07 -4.82 -3.64
N HIS A 261 -6.82 -3.55 -3.30
CA HIS A 261 -6.87 -2.43 -4.22
C HIS A 261 -5.87 -1.36 -3.83
N PHE A 262 -5.54 -0.54 -4.82
CA PHE A 262 -4.76 0.67 -4.66
C PHE A 262 -5.20 1.64 -5.76
N ASN A 263 -6.13 2.53 -5.45
CA ASN A 263 -6.67 3.46 -6.43
C ASN A 263 -5.68 4.61 -6.66
N ASN A 264 -5.58 5.09 -7.90
CA ASN A 264 -4.86 6.31 -8.23
C ASN A 264 -5.50 6.94 -9.46
N PRO A 265 -6.43 7.90 -9.29
CA PRO A 265 -7.13 8.51 -10.41
C PRO A 265 -6.16 9.25 -11.34
N LEU A 266 -6.56 9.40 -12.59
CA LEU A 266 -5.84 10.23 -13.55
C LEU A 266 -5.97 11.71 -13.18
N THR A 267 -4.95 12.50 -13.51
CA THR A 267 -5.04 13.95 -13.42
C THR A 267 -6.04 14.49 -14.44
N HIS A 268 -6.66 15.63 -14.14
CA HIS A 268 -7.62 16.28 -15.05
C HIS A 268 -7.03 16.55 -16.45
N SER A 269 -5.76 16.97 -16.52
CA SER A 269 -5.06 17.21 -17.78
C SER A 269 -4.85 15.93 -18.60
N SER A 270 -4.52 14.82 -17.95
CA SER A 270 -4.40 13.51 -18.60
C SER A 270 -5.75 12.97 -19.06
N LEU A 271 -6.79 13.11 -18.22
CA LEU A 271 -8.14 12.69 -18.58
C LEU A 271 -8.67 13.48 -19.79
N THR A 272 -8.48 14.81 -19.79
CA THR A 272 -8.88 15.69 -20.90
C THR A 272 -8.15 15.31 -22.19
N SER A 273 -6.84 15.04 -22.11
CA SER A 273 -6.03 14.59 -23.25
C SER A 273 -6.51 13.25 -23.81
N LEU A 274 -6.86 12.28 -22.96
CA LEU A 274 -7.37 10.98 -23.40
C LEU A 274 -8.75 11.10 -24.06
N ILE A 275 -9.65 11.92 -23.50
CA ILE A 275 -10.98 12.14 -24.08
C ILE A 275 -10.84 12.81 -25.46
N HIS A 276 -10.01 13.84 -25.61
CA HIS A 276 -9.80 14.53 -26.89
C HIS A 276 -9.01 13.71 -27.92
N ALA A 277 -8.21 12.75 -27.48
CA ALA A 277 -7.47 11.85 -28.36
C ALA A 277 -8.39 10.92 -29.17
N THR A 278 -9.59 10.60 -28.67
CA THR A 278 -10.57 9.78 -29.38
C THR A 278 -11.09 10.42 -30.67
N SER A 279 -10.86 11.73 -30.87
CA SER A 279 -11.29 12.50 -32.05
C SER A 279 -10.21 12.75 -33.12
N THR A 280 -8.96 12.29 -32.96
CA THR A 280 -7.88 12.52 -33.94
C THR A 280 -6.93 11.32 -34.08
N PRO A 281 -6.49 10.94 -35.30
CA PRO A 281 -5.64 9.77 -35.50
C PRO A 281 -4.21 10.01 -35.00
N GLN A 282 -3.80 9.20 -34.02
CA GLN A 282 -2.43 8.76 -33.68
C GLN A 282 -1.29 9.77 -33.91
N THR A 283 -1.06 10.61 -32.90
CA THR A 283 0.30 11.07 -32.54
C THR A 283 0.54 10.72 -31.07
N LEU A 284 1.64 10.00 -30.80
CA LEU A 284 2.16 9.57 -29.49
C LEU A 284 1.49 10.26 -28.29
N LEU A 285 0.41 9.67 -27.77
CA LEU A 285 -0.27 10.23 -26.61
C LEU A 285 0.69 10.18 -25.41
N PRO A 286 0.84 11.30 -24.67
CA PRO A 286 1.59 11.29 -23.42
C PRO A 286 1.04 10.21 -22.50
N ARG A 287 1.94 9.46 -21.84
CA ARG A 287 1.55 8.45 -20.87
C ARG A 287 0.60 9.08 -19.83
N PRO A 288 -0.56 8.45 -19.54
CA PRO A 288 -1.51 9.00 -18.59
C PRO A 288 -0.82 9.29 -17.25
N THR A 289 -0.91 10.53 -16.78
CA THR A 289 -0.37 10.93 -15.48
C THR A 289 -1.43 10.75 -14.41
N HIS A 290 -1.06 10.05 -13.35
CA HIS A 290 -1.90 9.84 -12.18
C HIS A 290 -1.66 10.93 -11.13
N VAL A 291 -2.60 11.07 -10.19
CA VAL A 291 -2.52 12.07 -9.11
C VAL A 291 -1.30 11.84 -8.22
N ILE A 292 -1.06 10.59 -7.80
CA ILE A 292 0.14 10.22 -7.03
C ILE A 292 1.24 9.81 -8.02
N PRO A 293 2.39 10.52 -8.05
CA PRO A 293 3.42 10.29 -9.06
C PRO A 293 4.13 8.94 -8.93
N THR A 294 4.29 8.42 -7.71
CA THR A 294 5.00 7.16 -7.48
C THR A 294 4.28 6.28 -6.48
N ILE A 295 3.98 5.06 -6.92
CA ILE A 295 3.54 3.95 -6.09
C ILE A 295 4.35 2.72 -6.47
N GLU A 296 5.00 2.10 -5.49
CA GLU A 296 5.77 0.87 -5.65
C GLU A 296 5.38 -0.16 -4.59
N HIS A 297 5.31 -1.42 -4.99
CA HIS A 297 4.97 -2.55 -4.13
C HIS A 297 6.08 -3.60 -4.21
N TYR A 298 6.54 -4.08 -3.06
CA TYR A 298 7.57 -5.11 -2.95
C TYR A 298 6.95 -6.37 -2.34
N ALA A 299 7.15 -7.50 -3.01
CA ALA A 299 6.63 -8.79 -2.59
C ALA A 299 7.72 -9.87 -2.67
N ASN A 300 7.76 -10.75 -1.69
CA ASN A 300 8.51 -12.00 -1.78
C ASN A 300 7.61 -13.05 -2.46
N GLU A 301 8.16 -13.81 -3.41
CA GLU A 301 7.37 -14.77 -4.21
C GLU A 301 6.70 -15.86 -3.38
N LEU A 302 7.36 -16.31 -2.31
CA LEU A 302 6.91 -17.41 -1.44
C LEU A 302 6.29 -16.90 -0.14
N ASP A 303 5.91 -15.61 -0.07
CA ASP A 303 5.23 -15.02 1.08
C ASP A 303 3.70 -15.10 0.91
N LEU A 304 3.02 -15.67 1.90
CA LEU A 304 1.58 -15.85 1.97
C LEU A 304 0.81 -14.55 1.73
N VAL A 305 1.21 -13.48 2.43
CA VAL A 305 0.42 -12.25 2.51
C VAL A 305 0.33 -11.51 1.18
N PRO A 306 1.43 -11.20 0.45
CA PRO A 306 1.33 -10.57 -0.85
C PRO A 306 0.70 -11.49 -1.89
N ARG A 307 0.82 -12.82 -1.78
CA ARG A 307 0.09 -13.76 -2.66
C ARG A 307 -1.41 -13.66 -2.49
N TRP A 308 -1.90 -13.47 -1.27
CA TRP A 308 -3.31 -13.16 -1.01
C TRP A 308 -3.67 -11.70 -1.37
N GLY A 309 -2.73 -10.78 -1.17
CA GLY A 309 -2.86 -9.34 -1.34
C GLY A 309 -2.45 -8.84 -2.72
N VAL A 310 -1.36 -8.07 -2.74
CA VAL A 310 -0.90 -7.31 -3.92
C VAL A 310 -0.69 -8.16 -5.17
N VAL A 311 -0.09 -9.35 -5.06
CA VAL A 311 0.23 -10.20 -6.21
C VAL A 311 -1.03 -10.78 -6.83
N ASN A 312 -1.97 -11.29 -6.02
CA ASN A 312 -3.25 -11.77 -6.53
C ASN A 312 -4.06 -10.62 -7.16
N SER A 313 -4.09 -9.47 -6.50
CA SER A 313 -4.87 -8.32 -6.97
C SER A 313 -4.30 -7.74 -8.26
N ALA A 314 -2.98 -7.55 -8.35
CA ALA A 314 -2.32 -7.05 -9.55
C ALA A 314 -2.34 -8.03 -10.74
N ARG A 315 -2.58 -9.33 -10.51
CA ARG A 315 -2.71 -10.33 -11.58
C ARG A 315 -4.15 -10.55 -12.03
N HIS A 316 -5.10 -10.50 -11.11
CA HIS A 316 -6.48 -10.94 -11.37
C HIS A 316 -7.52 -9.81 -11.34
N CYS A 317 -7.20 -8.63 -10.79
CA CYS A 317 -8.08 -7.47 -10.88
C CYS A 317 -7.81 -6.68 -12.17
N THR A 318 -8.86 -6.03 -12.69
CA THR A 318 -8.78 -5.15 -13.86
C THR A 318 -7.75 -4.04 -13.65
N ALA A 319 -7.15 -3.59 -14.75
CA ALA A 319 -6.00 -2.67 -14.81
C ALA A 319 -6.17 -1.33 -14.07
N THR A 320 -7.36 -1.00 -13.56
CA THR A 320 -7.69 0.26 -12.89
C THR A 320 -7.70 0.20 -11.37
N ARG A 321 -7.68 -1.01 -10.76
CA ARG A 321 -7.89 -1.14 -9.30
C ARG A 321 -6.60 -1.31 -8.49
N TYR A 322 -5.46 -1.56 -9.14
CA TYR A 322 -4.18 -1.75 -8.46
C TYR A 322 -3.06 -0.92 -9.10
N ALA A 323 -3.04 0.36 -8.77
CA ALA A 323 -2.08 1.32 -9.28
C ALA A 323 -0.70 1.16 -8.64
N GLY A 324 0.34 1.24 -9.46
CA GLY A 324 1.74 1.19 -9.02
C GLY A 324 2.53 0.10 -9.72
N ARG A 325 3.84 0.07 -9.46
CA ARG A 325 4.76 -0.97 -9.97
C ARG A 325 4.90 -2.07 -8.93
N VAL A 326 4.81 -3.34 -9.32
CA VAL A 326 4.99 -4.47 -8.39
C VAL A 326 6.31 -5.17 -8.68
N PHE A 327 7.17 -5.25 -7.67
CA PHE A 327 8.45 -5.94 -7.68
C PHE A 327 8.33 -7.24 -6.87
N ILE A 328 8.47 -8.38 -7.54
CA ILE A 328 8.41 -9.71 -6.93
C ILE A 328 9.83 -10.28 -6.87
N ALA A 329 10.37 -10.46 -5.67
CA ALA A 329 11.66 -11.11 -5.45
C ALA A 329 11.54 -12.63 -5.64
N LYS A 330 12.12 -13.14 -6.73
CA LYS A 330 12.02 -14.56 -7.12
C LYS A 330 12.75 -15.47 -6.14
N GLY A 331 12.11 -16.57 -5.76
CA GLY A 331 12.61 -17.54 -4.78
C GLY A 331 12.78 -16.99 -3.37
N ALA A 332 12.38 -15.75 -3.10
CA ALA A 332 12.43 -15.18 -1.76
C ALA A 332 11.18 -15.57 -0.95
N SER A 333 11.38 -15.85 0.33
CA SER A 333 10.34 -16.11 1.32
C SER A 333 10.50 -15.17 2.51
N GLY A 334 9.55 -15.23 3.45
CA GLY A 334 9.58 -14.45 4.68
C GLY A 334 8.70 -13.21 4.60
N HIS A 335 8.00 -12.92 5.71
CA HIS A 335 7.06 -11.81 5.80
C HIS A 335 7.54 -10.65 6.69
N LEU A 336 8.30 -10.94 7.76
CA LEU A 336 8.82 -9.92 8.68
C LEU A 336 9.53 -8.77 7.96
N PHE A 337 9.09 -7.54 8.22
CA PHE A 337 9.50 -6.35 7.45
C PHE A 337 11.01 -6.13 7.47
N ASN A 338 11.63 -6.14 8.65
CA ASN A 338 13.05 -5.82 8.77
C ASN A 338 13.94 -6.92 8.17
N GLU A 339 13.62 -8.18 8.47
CA GLU A 339 14.42 -9.38 8.17
C GLU A 339 14.31 -9.83 6.71
N HIS A 340 13.10 -9.78 6.17
CA HIS A 340 12.78 -10.41 4.88
C HIS A 340 12.58 -9.41 3.75
N TYR A 341 12.33 -8.14 4.07
CA TYR A 341 12.15 -7.07 3.10
C TYR A 341 13.24 -6.00 3.19
N LEU A 342 13.37 -5.31 4.32
CA LEU A 342 14.26 -4.15 4.45
C LEU A 342 15.75 -4.54 4.32
N GLU A 343 16.26 -5.47 5.12
CA GLU A 343 17.68 -5.86 5.08
C GLU A 343 18.12 -6.40 3.70
N PRO A 344 17.35 -7.29 3.02
CA PRO A 344 17.75 -7.82 1.72
C PRO A 344 17.58 -6.82 0.58
N MET A 345 16.51 -6.01 0.61
CA MET A 345 16.15 -5.11 -0.50
C MET A 345 16.64 -3.68 -0.32
N PHE A 346 17.08 -3.27 0.87
CA PHE A 346 17.55 -1.93 1.25
C PHE A 346 18.51 -2.01 2.47
N PRO A 347 19.64 -2.74 2.36
CA PRO A 347 20.58 -2.94 3.45
C PRO A 347 21.15 -1.62 3.99
N LEU A 348 21.36 -1.58 5.29
CA LEU A 348 22.05 -0.48 5.97
C LEU A 348 23.48 -0.35 5.41
N LEU A 349 23.79 0.83 4.85
CA LEU A 349 25.13 1.15 4.39
C LEU A 349 26.02 1.51 5.59
N THR A 350 27.02 0.68 5.87
CA THR A 350 28.10 1.04 6.81
C THR A 350 29.11 1.96 6.11
N VAL A 351 29.93 2.70 6.88
CA VAL A 351 30.94 3.64 6.35
C VAL A 351 31.87 2.99 5.31
N SER A 352 32.11 1.68 5.40
CA SER A 352 32.90 0.89 4.44
C SER A 352 32.18 0.54 3.13
N ASN A 353 30.86 0.72 3.06
CA ASN A 353 29.99 0.28 1.96
C ASN A 353 29.23 1.43 1.29
N LYS A 354 29.60 2.70 1.52
CA LYS A 354 29.07 3.80 0.71
C LYS A 354 29.43 3.53 -0.75
N PRO A 355 28.46 3.33 -1.65
CA PRO A 355 28.79 3.31 -3.07
C PRO A 355 29.33 4.68 -3.43
N ASP A 356 30.50 4.71 -4.08
CA ASP A 356 31.07 5.94 -4.60
C ASP A 356 30.01 6.66 -5.42
N THR A 357 29.55 7.82 -4.96
CA THR A 357 28.63 8.70 -5.69
C THR A 357 29.33 9.39 -6.88
N SER A 358 30.41 8.79 -7.41
CA SER A 358 31.20 9.27 -8.52
C SER A 358 31.51 8.12 -9.48
N SER A 359 30.53 7.71 -10.29
CA SER A 359 30.77 6.99 -11.55
C SER A 359 29.51 6.95 -12.44
N PRO A 360 29.34 7.92 -13.35
CA PRO A 360 28.74 7.69 -14.65
C PRO A 360 29.87 7.57 -15.68
N SER A 361 30.40 6.36 -15.89
CA SER A 361 31.33 6.12 -17.00
C SER A 361 31.31 4.67 -17.45
N ASP A 362 30.26 4.32 -18.19
CA ASP A 362 30.38 3.33 -19.26
C ASP A 362 29.72 3.94 -20.50
N ARG A 363 30.38 4.96 -21.05
CA ARG A 363 30.14 5.47 -22.40
C ARG A 363 31.49 5.85 -22.99
N GLY A 364 31.75 5.23 -24.13
CA GLY A 364 33.04 5.21 -24.80
C GLY A 364 33.64 6.58 -25.11
N ASP A 365 34.96 6.52 -25.22
CA ASP A 365 35.86 7.47 -25.86
C ASP A 365 35.20 8.40 -26.88
N TYR A 366 35.24 9.71 -26.61
CA TYR A 366 35.54 10.70 -27.65
C TYR A 366 36.35 11.87 -27.05
N LYS A 367 37.46 12.17 -27.71
CA LYS A 367 38.50 13.11 -27.32
C LYS A 367 38.03 14.58 -27.27
N LYS A 368 38.56 15.29 -26.26
CA LYS A 368 38.99 16.71 -26.18
C LYS A 368 38.56 17.66 -27.32
N ASN A 369 38.02 18.82 -26.93
CA ASN A 369 38.73 20.09 -27.08
C ASN A 369 38.21 21.20 -26.17
N LYS A 370 39.11 22.14 -25.86
CA LYS A 370 39.13 23.11 -24.77
C LYS A 370 39.00 24.53 -25.35
N ALA A 371 38.04 25.32 -24.88
CA ALA A 371 37.93 26.80 -24.93
C ALA A 371 36.55 27.13 -24.34
N GLY A 372 36.25 28.18 -23.58
CA GLY A 372 36.90 29.41 -23.14
C GLY A 372 35.77 30.24 -22.50
N ASN A 373 36.09 31.07 -21.50
CA ASN A 373 35.15 31.87 -20.71
C ASN A 373 34.13 32.69 -21.54
N ASN A 374 32.92 32.90 -21.01
CA ASN A 374 32.41 34.21 -20.57
C ASN A 374 30.89 34.19 -20.31
N THR A 375 30.50 34.61 -19.10
CA THR A 375 29.21 35.25 -18.76
C THR A 375 29.04 36.55 -19.58
N PRO A 376 27.81 37.05 -19.85
CA PRO A 376 27.03 37.77 -18.82
C PRO A 376 25.48 37.79 -18.94
N SER A 377 24.85 38.03 -17.78
CA SER A 377 23.73 38.94 -17.48
C SER A 377 22.38 38.91 -18.22
N ALA A 378 21.33 38.90 -17.40
CA ALA A 378 19.93 39.25 -17.69
C ALA A 378 19.76 40.71 -18.23
N PRO A 379 18.58 41.05 -18.77
CA PRO A 379 17.63 41.78 -17.91
C PRO A 379 16.14 41.46 -18.16
N GLU A 380 15.35 41.53 -17.08
CA GLU A 380 13.94 41.95 -17.06
C GLU A 380 13.88 43.49 -17.18
N PRO A 381 12.78 44.16 -17.62
CA PRO A 381 11.61 44.27 -16.74
C PRO A 381 10.22 44.59 -17.40
N ASP A 382 9.23 44.64 -16.50
CA ASP A 382 8.07 45.55 -16.45
C ASP A 382 6.75 45.24 -17.20
N ALA A 383 5.70 45.11 -16.35
CA ALA A 383 4.52 46.01 -16.28
C ALA A 383 3.11 45.37 -16.41
N SER A 384 2.41 45.43 -15.26
CA SER A 384 1.06 46.00 -15.03
C SER A 384 -0.24 45.41 -15.64
N ILE A 385 -1.11 44.95 -14.73
CA ILE A 385 -2.50 45.40 -14.43
C ILE A 385 -3.54 45.54 -15.58
N SER A 386 -4.64 44.75 -15.49
CA SER A 386 -6.07 45.18 -15.44
C SER A 386 -6.96 43.92 -15.56
N SER A 387 -7.80 43.55 -14.58
CA SER A 387 -9.18 44.02 -14.32
C SER A 387 -10.10 44.05 -15.54
N ALA A 388 -10.97 43.04 -15.65
CA ALA A 388 -12.28 43.16 -16.30
C ALA A 388 -13.25 42.20 -15.61
N GLU A 389 -14.12 42.78 -14.80
CA GLU A 389 -15.44 42.23 -14.47
C GLU A 389 -16.31 42.31 -15.74
N ASP A 390 -17.14 41.30 -15.98
CA ASP A 390 -18.44 41.53 -16.60
C ASP A 390 -19.42 40.45 -16.11
N GLN A 391 -20.46 40.94 -15.45
CA GLN A 391 -21.71 40.23 -15.24
C GLN A 391 -22.56 40.30 -16.51
N VAL A 392 -23.47 39.33 -16.68
CA VAL A 392 -24.92 39.51 -16.95
C VAL A 392 -25.45 38.24 -17.62
N GLY A 393 -26.60 37.75 -17.13
CA GLY A 393 -27.51 36.94 -17.94
C GLY A 393 -28.16 35.77 -17.21
N ALA A 394 -29.21 36.08 -16.43
CA ALA A 394 -30.22 35.10 -16.04
C ALA A 394 -31.05 34.67 -17.26
N ASP A 395 -31.50 33.41 -17.31
CA ASP A 395 -32.93 33.07 -17.33
C ASP A 395 -33.21 31.57 -17.66
N ALA A 396 -34.28 31.09 -17.01
CA ALA A 396 -35.25 30.07 -17.43
C ALA A 396 -34.91 28.57 -17.35
N GLU A 397 -35.49 27.96 -16.30
CA GLU A 397 -36.47 26.86 -16.31
C GLU A 397 -36.29 25.64 -17.23
N GLY A 398 -36.35 24.44 -16.63
CA GLY A 398 -36.73 23.22 -17.35
C GLY A 398 -36.25 21.90 -16.73
N SER A 399 -36.83 21.47 -15.60
CA SER A 399 -36.75 20.07 -15.17
C SER A 399 -37.77 19.20 -15.91
N PRO A 400 -37.46 17.92 -16.18
CA PRO A 400 -38.47 16.88 -16.15
C PRO A 400 -38.20 15.87 -15.04
N VAL A 401 -39.23 15.75 -14.21
CA VAL A 401 -39.50 14.76 -13.17
C VAL A 401 -39.54 13.35 -13.79
N LEU A 402 -38.85 12.38 -13.18
CA LEU A 402 -39.14 10.94 -13.38
C LEU A 402 -39.70 10.36 -12.07
N GLN A 403 -40.89 9.77 -12.17
CA GLN A 403 -41.67 9.19 -11.08
C GLN A 403 -41.08 7.84 -10.59
N PRO A 404 -41.32 7.45 -9.31
CA PRO A 404 -40.84 6.20 -8.75
C PRO A 404 -41.85 5.06 -8.96
N LEU A 405 -41.38 3.93 -9.51
CA LEU A 405 -42.13 2.67 -9.57
C LEU A 405 -41.91 1.88 -8.26
N LEU A 406 -43.00 1.63 -7.52
CA LEU A 406 -43.07 0.69 -6.39
C LEU A 406 -43.62 -0.68 -6.87
N PRO A 407 -43.37 -1.77 -6.10
CA PRO A 407 -43.24 -3.12 -6.64
C PRO A 407 -44.52 -3.95 -6.58
N HIS A 408 -44.66 -4.89 -7.52
CA HIS A 408 -45.62 -5.99 -7.42
C HIS A 408 -45.07 -7.14 -6.57
N SER A 409 -45.90 -7.59 -5.64
CA SER A 409 -45.75 -8.75 -4.77
C SER A 409 -45.89 -10.05 -5.55
N ASP A 410 -44.96 -10.98 -5.37
CA ASP A 410 -45.28 -12.41 -5.43
C ASP A 410 -44.39 -13.20 -4.47
N ALA A 411 -45.05 -14.03 -3.67
CA ALA A 411 -44.47 -14.81 -2.58
C ALA A 411 -43.98 -16.16 -3.10
N GLY A 412 -42.68 -16.43 -2.93
CA GLY A 412 -42.09 -17.75 -3.09
C GLY A 412 -40.72 -17.78 -2.43
N GLN A 413 -40.58 -18.51 -1.33
CA GLN A 413 -39.29 -18.68 -0.63
C GLN A 413 -38.25 -19.31 -1.57
N PRO A 414 -37.07 -18.70 -1.79
CA PRO A 414 -36.03 -19.37 -2.55
C PRO A 414 -35.30 -20.37 -1.64
N LYS A 415 -35.31 -21.65 -2.04
CA LYS A 415 -34.43 -22.67 -1.47
C LYS A 415 -32.98 -22.29 -1.81
N LEU A 416 -32.15 -22.12 -0.77
CA LEU A 416 -30.80 -21.56 -0.84
C LEU A 416 -29.78 -22.45 -1.59
N SER A 417 -30.04 -23.75 -1.73
CA SER A 417 -29.04 -24.72 -2.21
C SER A 417 -28.75 -24.73 -3.72
N PRO A 418 -29.73 -24.62 -4.65
CA PRO A 418 -29.43 -24.66 -6.09
C PRO A 418 -28.85 -23.35 -6.62
N PHE A 419 -29.04 -22.26 -5.86
CA PHE A 419 -28.49 -20.94 -6.16
C PHE A 419 -26.98 -20.91 -5.86
N LEU A 420 -26.54 -21.51 -4.75
CA LEU A 420 -25.14 -21.59 -4.36
C LEU A 420 -24.31 -22.43 -5.34
N ASP A 421 -24.82 -23.60 -5.79
CA ASP A 421 -24.11 -24.45 -6.76
C ASP A 421 -23.95 -23.77 -8.13
N ARG A 422 -25.01 -23.11 -8.63
CA ARG A 422 -24.93 -22.36 -9.89
C ARG A 422 -24.03 -21.12 -9.81
N MET A 423 -23.78 -20.60 -8.61
CA MET A 423 -22.90 -19.43 -8.40
C MET A 423 -21.42 -19.80 -8.45
N VAL A 424 -21.08 -21.06 -8.16
CA VAL A 424 -19.69 -21.56 -8.12
C VAL A 424 -19.24 -22.06 -9.50
N ASP A 425 -20.11 -22.78 -10.23
CA ASP A 425 -19.72 -23.45 -11.49
C ASP A 425 -19.49 -22.49 -12.67
N VAL A 426 -20.26 -21.41 -12.80
CA VAL A 426 -20.13 -20.47 -13.95
C VAL A 426 -18.85 -19.62 -13.85
N ASP A 427 -18.38 -19.38 -12.63
CA ASP A 427 -17.22 -18.52 -12.37
C ASP A 427 -15.90 -19.29 -12.32
N HIS A 428 -15.87 -20.57 -11.92
CA HIS A 428 -14.63 -21.34 -11.88
C HIS A 428 -14.07 -21.58 -13.28
N GLU A 429 -14.91 -21.89 -14.27
CA GLU A 429 -14.49 -22.12 -15.66
C GLU A 429 -14.03 -20.82 -16.34
N THR A 430 -14.69 -19.70 -16.03
CA THR A 430 -14.32 -18.37 -16.55
C THR A 430 -13.05 -17.82 -15.90
N ALA A 431 -12.84 -18.09 -14.61
CA ALA A 431 -11.63 -17.75 -13.87
C ALA A 431 -10.43 -18.58 -14.34
N LEU A 432 -10.60 -19.87 -14.61
CA LEU A 432 -9.56 -20.74 -15.17
C LEU A 432 -9.14 -20.29 -16.58
N ARG A 433 -10.10 -19.99 -17.47
CA ARG A 433 -9.79 -19.47 -18.81
C ARG A 433 -9.11 -18.09 -18.76
N ARG A 434 -9.43 -17.25 -17.78
CA ARG A 434 -8.72 -15.99 -17.54
C ARG A 434 -7.31 -16.21 -16.99
N ALA A 435 -7.13 -17.12 -16.04
CA ALA A 435 -5.83 -17.48 -15.50
C ALA A 435 -4.89 -18.01 -16.60
N GLU A 436 -5.39 -18.88 -17.50
CA GLU A 436 -4.62 -19.38 -18.66
C GLU A 436 -4.27 -18.26 -19.65
N SER A 437 -5.19 -17.33 -19.93
CA SER A 437 -4.95 -16.19 -20.84
C SER A 437 -4.00 -15.13 -20.26
N VAL A 438 -3.98 -14.97 -18.93
CA VAL A 438 -3.10 -14.04 -18.21
C VAL A 438 -1.72 -14.66 -17.98
N GLU A 439 -1.61 -15.99 -17.79
CA GLU A 439 -0.30 -16.68 -17.81
C GLU A 439 0.37 -16.56 -19.19
N THR A 440 -0.40 -16.53 -20.28
CA THR A 440 0.14 -16.29 -21.63
C THR A 440 0.49 -14.81 -21.88
N GLN A 441 -0.18 -13.84 -21.23
CA GLN A 441 0.18 -12.41 -21.30
C GLN A 441 1.25 -11.98 -20.27
N SER A 442 1.44 -12.74 -19.19
CA SER A 442 2.46 -12.57 -18.15
C SER A 442 3.89 -12.85 -18.66
N ALA A 443 4.05 -13.22 -19.93
CA ALA A 443 5.35 -13.47 -20.54
C ALA A 443 6.08 -12.19 -21.01
N LEU A 444 5.54 -10.97 -20.83
CA LEU A 444 6.13 -9.77 -21.45
C LEU A 444 6.26 -8.58 -20.50
N GLY A 445 7.52 -8.20 -20.19
CA GLY A 445 7.87 -6.96 -19.49
C GLY A 445 9.32 -6.86 -18.97
N GLU A 446 10.31 -6.86 -19.87
CA GLU A 446 11.69 -6.31 -19.75
C GLU A 446 12.34 -6.13 -18.35
N GLY A 447 12.55 -7.21 -17.61
CA GLY A 447 13.27 -7.16 -16.33
C GLY A 447 14.05 -8.42 -15.94
N ALA A 448 14.15 -9.42 -16.81
CA ALA A 448 14.88 -10.66 -16.50
C ALA A 448 16.33 -10.34 -16.12
N GLY A 449 16.69 -10.56 -14.85
CA GLY A 449 18.03 -10.33 -14.31
C GLY A 449 18.30 -8.96 -13.67
N LYS A 450 17.34 -8.01 -13.69
CA LYS A 450 17.49 -6.73 -12.97
C LYS A 450 17.14 -6.87 -11.49
N THR A 451 17.77 -6.05 -10.66
CA THR A 451 17.59 -6.05 -9.19
C THR A 451 16.69 -4.90 -8.73
N VAL A 452 16.09 -4.99 -7.53
CA VAL A 452 15.32 -3.89 -6.92
C VAL A 452 16.14 -2.60 -6.92
N ARG A 453 17.44 -2.69 -6.59
CA ARG A 453 18.40 -1.59 -6.62
C ARG A 453 18.45 -0.80 -7.94
N GLN A 454 18.21 -1.46 -9.06
CA GLN A 454 18.30 -0.84 -10.39
C GLN A 454 16.97 -0.22 -10.85
N LEU A 455 15.84 -0.63 -10.27
CA LEU A 455 14.50 -0.29 -10.76
C LEU A 455 13.69 0.57 -9.79
N SER A 456 13.95 0.42 -8.48
CA SER A 456 13.22 1.08 -7.42
C SER A 456 13.65 2.54 -7.28
N ARG A 457 12.66 3.43 -7.23
CA ARG A 457 12.86 4.83 -6.85
C ARG A 457 13.26 4.94 -5.38
N LEU A 458 12.72 4.07 -4.51
CA LEU A 458 13.06 4.07 -3.08
C LEU A 458 14.55 3.84 -2.85
N TRP A 459 15.19 3.05 -3.70
CA TRP A 459 16.61 2.74 -3.55
C TRP A 459 17.49 4.00 -3.68
N MET A 460 17.06 5.01 -4.44
CA MET A 460 17.79 6.27 -4.57
C MET A 460 17.89 7.06 -3.26
N TYR A 461 17.04 6.77 -2.27
CA TYR A 461 17.10 7.39 -0.94
C TYR A 461 18.05 6.69 0.04
N VAL A 462 18.51 5.47 -0.28
CA VAL A 462 19.37 4.69 0.61
C VAL A 462 20.66 5.45 0.92
N GLY A 463 21.04 5.51 2.20
CA GLY A 463 22.23 6.22 2.66
C GLY A 463 22.11 7.75 2.63
N GLY A 464 20.90 8.30 2.48
CA GLY A 464 20.69 9.75 2.42
C GLY A 464 20.75 10.33 1.01
N GLY A 465 20.66 9.51 -0.04
CA GLY A 465 20.58 9.97 -1.42
C GLY A 465 19.31 10.80 -1.68
N GLU A 466 19.33 11.63 -2.72
CA GLU A 466 18.23 12.52 -3.09
C GLU A 466 17.71 12.17 -4.47
N VAL A 467 16.40 12.28 -4.64
CA VAL A 467 15.77 12.12 -5.95
C VAL A 467 15.34 13.49 -6.44
N ASN A 468 15.98 13.95 -7.52
CA ASN A 468 15.56 15.15 -8.20
C ASN A 468 14.15 14.93 -8.76
N SER A 469 13.23 15.84 -8.46
CA SER A 469 11.81 15.78 -8.85
C SER A 469 11.56 15.78 -10.37
N ARG A 470 12.61 15.79 -11.20
CA ARG A 470 12.57 15.91 -12.67
C ARG A 470 13.04 14.68 -13.44
N GLU A 471 13.62 13.68 -12.79
CA GLU A 471 13.99 12.43 -13.48
C GLU A 471 12.87 11.42 -13.32
N GLY A 472 12.00 11.37 -14.34
CA GLY A 472 11.09 10.24 -14.56
C GLY A 472 11.90 9.07 -15.11
N LEU A 473 11.80 7.93 -14.44
CA LEU A 473 12.19 6.62 -14.98
C LEU A 473 10.99 5.96 -15.65
#